data_AF-A0A7V5SRP5-F1
#
_entry.id   AF-A0A7V5SRP5-F1
#
_cell.length_a   1.000
_cell.length_b   1.000
_cell.length_c   1.000
_cell.angle_alpha   90.00
_cell.angle_beta   90.00
_cell.angle_gamma   90.00
#
_symmetry.space_group_name_H-M   'P 1'
#
loop_
_entity.id
_entity.type
_entity.pdbx_description
1 polymer ?
#
loop_
_entity_poly.entity_id
_entity_poly.type
_entity_poly.pdbx_seq_one_letter_code
_entity_poly.pdbx_strand_id
1 'polypeptide(L)'
;VAAFKKNNDIAIGNVVGSNIFNIFLILGLSAVINPVKYSIKFNSDIIILCIGTILLFFAMFTGKKKKLDRWEALILLLIYVGYTIFLINNEIK
;
A
#
# COMPACT_ATOMS: atom_id res chain seq x y z
N VAL A 1 9.76 14.95 -1.04
CA VAL A 1 10.90 15.43 -1.84
C VAL A 1 10.86 14.96 -3.31
N ALA A 2 10.58 13.68 -3.60
CA ALA A 2 10.53 13.17 -4.99
C ALA A 2 9.33 13.70 -5.84
N ALA A 3 8.12 13.75 -5.26
CA ALA A 3 6.92 14.24 -5.97
C ALA A 3 7.00 15.74 -6.36
N PHE A 4 7.68 16.56 -5.55
CA PHE A 4 7.87 17.98 -5.83
C PHE A 4 8.89 18.26 -6.95
N LYS A 5 9.74 17.28 -7.30
CA LYS A 5 10.78 17.40 -8.36
C LYS A 5 10.34 16.84 -9.72
N LYS A 6 9.04 16.62 -9.97
CA LYS A 6 8.48 15.97 -11.19
C LYS A 6 8.93 14.52 -11.45
N ASN A 7 9.60 13.88 -10.50
CA ASN A 7 10.05 12.49 -10.58
C ASN A 7 9.00 11.54 -9.98
N ASN A 8 7.82 11.50 -10.59
CA ASN A 8 6.71 10.63 -10.15
C ASN A 8 7.13 9.15 -10.12
N ASP A 9 8.01 8.73 -11.03
CA ASP A 9 8.49 7.36 -11.13
C ASP A 9 9.32 6.95 -9.90
N ILE A 10 10.12 7.88 -9.35
CA ILE A 10 10.92 7.65 -8.13
C ILE A 10 10.01 7.57 -6.89
N ALA A 11 8.96 8.39 -6.84
CA ALA A 11 8.01 8.35 -5.73
C ALA A 11 7.30 7.00 -5.67
N ILE A 12 6.95 6.42 -6.81
CA ILE A 12 6.30 5.11 -6.87
C ILE A 12 7.27 3.98 -6.54
N GLY A 13 8.48 4.01 -7.10
CA GLY A 13 9.54 3.06 -6.76
C GLY A 13 9.82 3.02 -5.25
N ASN A 14 9.75 4.17 -4.59
CA ASN A 14 9.87 4.26 -3.14
C ASN A 14 8.70 3.60 -2.40
N VAL A 15 7.45 3.81 -2.85
CA VAL A 15 6.26 3.20 -2.23
C VAL A 15 6.28 1.68 -2.37
N VAL A 16 6.49 1.17 -3.60
CA VAL A 16 6.54 -0.27 -3.86
C VAL A 16 7.75 -0.91 -3.17
N GLY A 17 8.92 -0.28 -3.26
CA GLY A 17 10.16 -0.76 -2.64
C GLY A 17 10.07 -0.84 -1.11
N SER A 18 9.45 0.16 -0.47
CA SER A 18 9.26 0.15 0.99
C SER A 18 8.36 -0.99 1.45
N ASN A 19 7.29 -1.30 0.70
CA ASN A 19 6.40 -2.42 1.03
C ASN A 19 7.09 -3.79 0.87
N ILE A 20 7.84 -3.97 -0.22
CA ILE A 20 8.63 -5.19 -0.45
C ILE A 20 9.64 -5.36 0.68
N PHE A 21 10.39 -4.31 1.02
CA PHE A 21 11.38 -4.36 2.10
C PHE A 21 10.74 -4.69 3.46
N ASN A 22 9.58 -4.11 3.78
CA ASN A 22 8.89 -4.38 5.03
C ASN A 22 8.40 -5.84 5.13
N ILE A 23 7.87 -6.41 4.05
CA ILE A 23 7.37 -7.79 4.06
C ILE A 23 8.51 -8.80 4.09
N PHE A 24 9.50 -8.65 3.20
CA PHE A 24 10.56 -9.65 3.08
C PHE A 24 11.64 -9.50 4.15
N LEU A 25 12.10 -8.28 4.41
CA LEU A 25 13.19 -8.07 5.35
C LEU A 25 12.68 -7.94 6.78
N ILE A 26 11.79 -6.99 7.05
CA ILE A 26 11.39 -6.68 8.43
C ILE A 26 10.50 -7.79 8.99
N LEU A 27 9.39 -8.12 8.32
CA LEU A 27 8.46 -9.14 8.78
C LEU A 27 9.09 -10.53 8.71
N GLY A 28 9.84 -10.84 7.65
CA GLY A 28 10.58 -12.10 7.51
C GLY A 28 11.59 -12.32 8.63
N LEU A 29 12.44 -11.33 8.91
CA LEU A 29 13.42 -11.42 10.00
C LEU A 29 12.73 -11.44 11.37
N SER A 30 11.68 -10.65 11.58
CA SER A 30 10.89 -10.65 12.81
C SER A 30 10.27 -12.03 13.07
N ALA A 31 9.76 -12.70 12.04
CA ALA A 31 9.16 -14.03 12.17
C ALA A 31 10.19 -15.13 12.49
N VAL A 32 11.44 -14.97 12.04
CA VAL A 32 12.56 -15.88 12.39
C VAL A 32 12.98 -15.71 13.85
N ILE A 33 13.05 -14.46 14.34
CA ILE A 33 13.48 -14.16 15.71
C ILE A 33 12.38 -14.45 16.74
N ASN A 34 11.15 -14.01 16.46
CA ASN A 34 10.00 -14.23 17.33
C ASN A 34 8.78 -14.63 16.49
N PRO A 35 8.35 -15.91 16.54
CA PRO A 35 7.27 -16.42 15.73
C PRO A 35 5.98 -15.58 15.91
N VAL A 36 5.57 -14.91 14.84
CA VAL A 36 4.37 -14.08 14.83
C VAL A 36 3.15 -15.00 14.88
N LYS A 37 2.34 -14.90 15.94
CA LYS A 37 1.07 -15.63 16.03
C LYS A 37 0.11 -15.11 14.95
N TYR A 38 -0.23 -15.98 14.02
CA TYR A 38 -1.15 -15.64 12.94
C TYR A 38 -2.59 -15.55 13.47
N SER A 39 -3.29 -14.50 13.05
CA SER A 39 -4.72 -14.25 13.30
C SER A 39 -5.45 -14.12 11.98
N ILE A 40 -6.69 -14.64 11.90
CA ILE A 40 -7.56 -14.50 10.72
C ILE A 40 -7.79 -13.02 10.35
N LYS A 41 -7.75 -12.10 11.33
CA LYS A 41 -7.88 -10.66 11.09
C LYS A 41 -6.86 -10.14 10.07
N PHE A 42 -5.65 -10.71 10.03
CA PHE A 42 -4.61 -10.29 9.10
C PHE A 42 -4.93 -10.60 7.63
N ASN A 43 -5.81 -11.56 7.33
CA ASN A 43 -6.18 -11.85 5.95
C ASN A 43 -6.89 -10.66 5.30
N SER A 44 -7.78 -10.00 6.03
CA SER A 44 -8.50 -8.82 5.54
C SER A 44 -7.53 -7.71 5.16
N ASP A 45 -6.53 -7.46 6.02
CA ASP A 45 -5.52 -6.43 5.81
C ASP A 45 -4.60 -6.76 4.63
N ILE A 46 -4.16 -8.01 4.52
CA ILE A 46 -3.33 -8.49 3.39
C ILE A 46 -4.09 -8.38 2.06
N ILE A 47 -5.37 -8.77 2.03
CA ILE A 47 -6.21 -8.68 0.84
C ILE A 47 -6.36 -7.23 0.38
N ILE A 48 -6.59 -6.31 1.32
CA ILE A 48 -6.75 -4.88 1.02
C ILE A 48 -5.43 -4.27 0.53
N LEU A 49 -4.30 -4.66 1.12
CA LEU A 49 -2.95 -4.29 0.65
C LEU A 49 -2.68 -4.77 -0.77
N CYS A 50 -3.03 -6.02 -1.08
CA CYS A 50 -2.91 -6.58 -2.43
C CYS A 50 -3.79 -5.83 -3.44
N ILE A 51 -5.06 -5.58 -3.12
CA ILE A 51 -5.98 -4.83 -3.98
C ILE A 51 -5.47 -3.42 -4.22
N GLY A 52 -5.02 -2.71 -3.16
CA GLY A 52 -4.46 -1.37 -3.29
C GLY A 52 -3.20 -1.34 -4.16
N THR A 53 -2.33 -2.34 -4.03
CA THR A 53 -1.11 -2.47 -4.85
C THR A 53 -1.45 -2.74 -6.32
N ILE A 54 -2.42 -3.62 -6.59
CA ILE A 54 -2.89 -3.92 -7.96
C ILE A 54 -3.55 -2.69 -8.58
N LEU A 55 -4.40 -1.97 -7.85
CA LEU A 55 -5.02 -0.73 -8.33
C LEU A 55 -3.97 0.34 -8.66
N LEU A 56 -2.96 0.50 -7.80
CA LEU A 56 -1.85 1.42 -8.05
C LEU A 56 -1.07 1.01 -9.31
N PHE A 57 -0.82 -0.29 -9.49
CA PHE A 57 -0.15 -0.81 -10.69
C PHE A 57 -0.98 -0.60 -11.96
N PHE A 58 -2.30 -0.80 -11.89
CA PHE A 58 -3.21 -0.63 -13.02
C PHE A 58 -3.37 0.84 -13.42
N ALA A 59 -3.46 1.74 -12.45
CA ALA A 59 -3.49 3.18 -12.66
C ALA A 59 -2.22 3.69 -13.38
N MET A 60 -1.06 3.09 -13.09
CA MET A 60 0.18 3.45 -13.79
C MET A 60 0.24 3.04 -15.26
N PHE A 61 -0.39 1.90 -15.60
CA PHE A 61 -0.40 1.37 -16.96
C PHE A 61 -1.58 1.86 -17.80
N THR A 62 -2.61 2.44 -17.17
CA THR A 62 -3.80 2.96 -17.84
C THR A 62 -3.61 4.45 -18.18
N GLY A 63 -2.90 4.74 -19.28
CA GLY A 63 -2.80 6.12 -19.77
C GLY A 63 -1.72 6.34 -20.83
N LYS A 64 -1.96 7.28 -21.76
CA LYS A 64 -0.98 7.68 -22.80
C LYS A 64 0.30 8.28 -22.22
N LYS A 65 0.28 8.71 -20.95
CA LYS A 65 1.44 9.12 -20.16
C LYS A 65 1.50 8.17 -18.99
N LYS A 66 2.60 7.42 -18.85
CA LYS A 66 2.88 6.47 -17.75
C LYS A 66 3.02 7.20 -16.40
N LYS A 67 1.98 7.92 -15.97
CA LYS A 67 1.99 8.79 -14.79
C LYS A 67 0.63 8.69 -14.11
N LEU A 68 0.66 8.53 -12.80
CA LEU A 68 -0.53 8.58 -11.95
C LEU A 68 -1.21 9.94 -12.11
N ASP A 69 -2.47 9.95 -12.52
CA ASP A 69 -3.25 11.18 -12.64
C ASP A 69 -3.75 11.65 -11.27
N ARG A 70 -4.01 12.94 -11.11
CA ARG A 70 -4.45 13.52 -9.82
C ARG A 70 -5.78 12.91 -9.35
N TRP A 71 -6.65 12.54 -10.29
CA TRP A 71 -7.93 11.91 -9.99
C TRP A 71 -7.78 10.49 -9.47
N GLU A 72 -6.88 9.70 -10.04
CA GLU A 72 -6.59 8.33 -9.58
C GLU A 72 -5.99 8.35 -8.18
N ALA A 73 -5.07 9.30 -7.92
CA ALA A 73 -4.50 9.51 -6.61
C ALA A 73 -5.56 9.89 -5.56
N LEU A 74 -6.56 10.69 -5.93
CA LEU A 74 -7.64 11.10 -5.04
C LEU A 74 -8.56 9.93 -4.68
N ILE A 75 -8.87 9.06 -5.65
CA ILE A 75 -9.66 7.83 -5.40
C ILE A 75 -8.91 6.90 -4.43
N LEU A 76 -7.62 6.67 -4.67
CA LEU A 76 -6.78 5.84 -3.78
C LEU A 76 -6.72 6.42 -2.35
N LEU A 77 -6.63 7.75 -2.23
CA LEU A 77 -6.64 8.42 -0.93
C LEU A 77 -7.98 8.23 -0.19
N LEU A 78 -9.10 8.35 -0.90
CA LEU A 78 -10.44 8.14 -0.31
C LEU A 78 -10.62 6.70 0.17
N ILE A 79 -10.16 5.72 -0.61
CA ILE A 79 -10.17 4.30 -0.21
C ILE A 79 -9.33 4.09 1.05
N TYR A 80 -8.13 4.70 1.10
CA TYR A 80 -7.24 4.60 2.27
C TYR A 80 -7.87 5.18 3.55
N VAL A 81 -8.47 6.37 3.46
CA VAL A 81 -9.15 7.01 4.58
C VAL A 81 -10.35 6.18 5.04
N GLY A 82 -11.19 5.72 4.09
CA GLY A 82 -12.34 4.88 4.39
C GLY A 82 -11.95 3.57 5.08
N TYR A 83 -10.90 2.91 4.62
CA TYR A 83 -10.39 1.70 5.25
C TYR A 83 -9.82 1.96 6.65
N THR A 84 -9.10 3.08 6.84
CA THR A 84 -8.54 3.44 8.16
C THR A 84 -9.66 3.68 9.18
N ILE A 85 -10.75 4.36 8.78
CA ILE A 85 -11.93 4.56 9.63
C ILE A 85 -12.59 3.21 9.95
N PHE A 86 -12.75 2.33 8.95
CA PHE A 86 -13.29 0.99 9.14
C PHE A 86 -12.46 0.17 10.13
N LEU A 87 -11.12 0.17 10.00
CA LEU A 87 -10.20 -0.53 10.87
C LEU A 87 -10.31 -0.02 12.32
N ILE A 88 -10.30 1.30 12.50
CA ILE A 88 -10.45 1.93 13.83
C ILE A 88 -11.78 1.53 14.48
N ASN A 89 -12.88 1.57 13.73
CA ASN A 89 -14.20 1.16 14.25
C ASN A 89 -14.28 -0.33 14.59
N ASN A 90 -13.53 -1.18 13.88
CA ASN A 90 -13.52 -2.62 14.11
C ASN A 90 -12.60 -3.05 15.26
N GLU A 91 -11.58 -2.24 15.59
CA GLU A 91 -10.69 -2.48 16.74
C GLU A 91 -11.19 -1.83 18.03
N ILE A 92 -12.02 -0.78 17.96
CA ILE A 92 -12.66 -0.16 19.14
C ILE A 92 -13.86 -0.99 19.65
N LYS A 93 -14.45 -1.85 18.81
CA LYS A 93 -15.54 -2.76 19.17
C LYS A 93 -15.02 -4.10 19.66
#